data_AF-A0A5S9IU89-F1
#
_entry.id   AF-A0A5S9IU89-F1
#
_cell.length_a   1.000
_cell.length_b   1.000
_cell.length_c   1.000
_cell.angle_alpha   90.00
_cell.angle_beta   90.00
_cell.angle_gamma   90.00
#
_symmetry.space_group_name_H-M   'P 1'
#
loop_
_entity.id
_entity.type
_entity.pdbx_description
1 polymer ?
#
loop_
_entity_poly.entity_id
_entity_poly.type
_entity_poly.pdbx_seq_one_letter_code
_entity_poly.pdbx_strand_id
1 'polypeptide(L)'
;MYKTNNNRKAIALEAAKMLHSNKEHDYYIAKKRAAQNLGISFFHKENVPSNKEVRHQLQRLSYLYENPQQTTNKYCDFKMLLQPLEEIKHSIFHPEGDMLYHSLQVFELAKQWYSYDVEFLQAALLHDVGKAIDPQHHAEVGAHALENLVSERVFFLICHHTQAQLLAKGKLGHKAKVMLKQSEYFSDLQELNELNQQGREPGVEVCSLDEALLFIENTEQEIDEW
;
A
#
# COMPACT_ATOMS: atom_id res chain seq x y z
N MET A 1 19.45 0.18 4.97
CA MET A 1 18.43 -0.89 4.88
C MET A 1 17.16 -0.45 4.15
N TYR A 2 16.67 0.79 4.38
CA TYR A 2 15.50 1.37 3.70
C TYR A 2 15.62 1.51 2.17
N LYS A 3 16.76 2.01 1.68
CA LYS A 3 17.00 2.23 0.24
C LYS A 3 17.03 0.92 -0.59
N THR A 4 17.42 -0.17 0.06
CA THR A 4 17.61 -1.49 -0.58
C THR A 4 16.27 -2.23 -0.81
N ASN A 5 15.31 -2.14 0.11
CA ASN A 5 13.99 -2.77 -0.07
C ASN A 5 13.15 -2.05 -1.15
N ASN A 6 13.24 -0.71 -1.19
CA ASN A 6 12.61 0.13 -2.21
C ASN A 6 13.12 -0.22 -3.62
N ASN A 7 14.44 -0.27 -3.81
CA ASN A 7 15.06 -0.66 -5.08
C ASN A 7 14.61 -2.05 -5.57
N ARG A 8 14.44 -3.02 -4.67
CA ARG A 8 13.99 -4.37 -5.00
C ARG A 8 12.60 -4.39 -5.62
N LYS A 9 11.65 -3.67 -5.02
CA LYS A 9 10.27 -3.56 -5.51
C LYS A 9 10.21 -2.80 -6.83
N ALA A 10 10.96 -1.71 -6.95
CA ALA A 10 11.03 -0.94 -8.20
C ALA A 10 11.57 -1.80 -9.36
N ILE A 11 12.62 -2.59 -9.12
CA ILE A 11 13.14 -3.54 -10.12
C ILE A 11 12.09 -4.60 -10.46
N ALA A 12 11.30 -5.06 -9.47
CA ALA A 12 10.28 -6.09 -9.71
C ALA A 12 9.17 -5.59 -10.63
N LEU A 13 8.71 -4.36 -10.40
CA LEU A 13 7.67 -3.71 -11.18
C LEU A 13 8.14 -3.42 -12.60
N GLU A 14 9.29 -2.77 -12.74
CA GLU A 14 9.86 -2.42 -14.06
C GLU A 14 10.18 -3.69 -14.89
N ALA A 15 10.60 -4.78 -14.25
CA ALA A 15 10.75 -6.06 -14.93
C ALA A 15 9.41 -6.67 -15.37
N ALA A 16 8.36 -6.54 -14.55
CA ALA A 16 7.03 -7.04 -14.88
C ALA A 16 6.41 -6.28 -16.05
N LYS A 17 6.58 -4.95 -16.10
CA LYS A 17 6.21 -4.11 -17.24
C LYS A 17 6.80 -4.60 -18.56
N MET A 18 8.12 -4.83 -18.59
CA MET A 18 8.82 -5.34 -19.77
C MET A 18 8.32 -6.72 -20.22
N LEU A 19 8.00 -7.60 -19.27
CA LEU A 19 7.44 -8.93 -19.55
C LEU A 19 5.99 -8.83 -20.05
N HIS A 20 5.19 -7.94 -19.46
CA HIS A 20 3.79 -7.72 -19.86
C HIS A 20 3.70 -7.16 -21.28
N SER A 21 4.55 -6.18 -21.61
CA SER A 21 4.59 -5.53 -22.91
C SER A 21 5.33 -6.34 -24.00
N ASN A 22 5.72 -7.59 -23.72
CA ASN A 22 6.55 -8.44 -24.58
C ASN A 22 7.89 -7.80 -25.05
N LYS A 23 8.39 -6.77 -24.35
CA LYS A 23 9.73 -6.19 -24.62
C LYS A 23 10.82 -7.16 -24.16
N GLU A 24 10.52 -7.97 -23.15
CA GLU A 24 11.37 -9.05 -22.63
C GLU A 24 10.58 -10.33 -22.43
N HIS A 25 11.28 -11.47 -22.47
CA HIS A 25 10.68 -12.80 -22.27
C HIS A 25 11.38 -13.60 -21.16
N ASP A 26 12.56 -13.14 -20.73
CA ASP A 26 13.36 -13.79 -19.70
C ASP A 26 13.40 -12.93 -18.43
N TYR A 27 13.04 -13.53 -17.29
CA TYR A 27 12.99 -12.84 -16.00
C TYR A 27 14.35 -12.29 -15.56
N TYR A 28 15.45 -12.99 -15.85
CA TYR A 28 16.78 -12.52 -15.47
C TYR A 28 17.17 -11.29 -16.30
N ILE A 29 16.94 -11.31 -17.61
CA ILE A 29 17.18 -10.16 -18.49
C ILE A 29 16.29 -8.97 -18.12
N ALA A 30 14.99 -9.20 -17.88
CA ALA A 30 14.04 -8.18 -17.48
C ALA A 30 14.46 -7.47 -16.18
N LYS A 31 14.83 -8.23 -15.14
CA LYS A 31 15.31 -7.64 -13.87
C LYS A 31 16.60 -6.85 -14.06
N LYS A 32 17.53 -7.35 -14.88
CA LYS A 32 18.81 -6.67 -15.14
C LYS A 32 18.59 -5.34 -15.86
N ARG A 33 17.77 -5.31 -16.91
CA ARG A 33 17.43 -4.08 -17.63
C ARG A 33 16.62 -3.11 -16.76
N ALA A 34 15.68 -3.63 -15.97
CA ALA A 34 14.93 -2.83 -15.00
C ALA A 34 15.84 -2.06 -14.04
N ALA A 35 16.84 -2.71 -13.43
CA ALA A 35 17.79 -2.00 -12.57
C ALA A 35 18.63 -0.95 -13.32
N GLN A 36 18.97 -1.21 -14.59
CA GLN A 36 19.69 -0.24 -15.42
C GLN A 36 18.85 1.00 -15.72
N ASN A 37 17.58 0.81 -16.10
CA ASN A 37 16.62 1.89 -16.34
C ASN A 37 16.41 2.77 -15.10
N LEU A 38 16.41 2.15 -13.92
CA LEU A 38 16.27 2.83 -12.63
C LEU A 38 17.58 3.50 -12.14
N GLY A 39 18.66 3.47 -12.93
CA GLY A 39 19.94 4.07 -12.57
C GLY A 39 20.67 3.35 -11.43
N ILE A 40 20.32 2.09 -11.13
CA ILE A 40 20.88 1.32 -10.02
C ILE A 40 22.19 0.68 -10.48
N SER A 41 23.31 1.30 -10.10
CA SER A 41 24.65 0.95 -10.60
C SER A 41 25.17 -0.42 -10.17
N PHE A 42 24.61 -1.02 -9.11
CA PHE A 42 25.02 -2.34 -8.61
C PHE A 42 23.83 -3.22 -8.24
N PHE A 43 23.80 -4.40 -8.86
CA PHE A 43 22.81 -5.47 -8.66
C PHE A 43 23.08 -6.24 -7.35
N HIS A 44 23.18 -5.53 -6.23
CA HIS A 44 23.38 -6.13 -4.91
C HIS A 44 22.28 -7.15 -4.64
N LYS A 45 22.64 -8.33 -4.10
CA LYS A 45 21.74 -9.47 -3.92
C LYS A 45 20.45 -9.13 -3.18
N GLU A 46 20.50 -8.20 -2.24
CA GLU A 46 19.35 -7.68 -1.49
C GLU A 46 18.35 -6.85 -2.32
N ASN A 47 18.79 -6.25 -3.43
CA ASN A 47 17.96 -5.46 -4.34
C ASN A 47 17.40 -6.30 -5.50
N VAL A 48 17.80 -7.57 -5.62
CA VAL A 48 17.37 -8.41 -6.75
C VAL A 48 16.05 -9.08 -6.38
N PRO A 49 14.94 -8.75 -7.07
CA PRO A 49 13.69 -9.43 -6.80
C PRO A 49 13.73 -10.88 -7.29
N SER A 50 12.99 -11.72 -6.56
CA SER A 50 12.70 -13.09 -6.97
C SER A 50 11.77 -13.10 -8.18
N ASN A 51 11.74 -14.22 -8.91
CA ASN A 51 10.78 -14.37 -10.00
C ASN A 51 9.33 -14.39 -9.50
N LYS A 52 9.10 -14.74 -8.21
CA LYS A 52 7.77 -14.66 -7.59
C LYS A 52 7.30 -13.21 -7.48
N GLU A 53 8.16 -12.32 -6.98
CA GLU A 53 7.85 -10.88 -6.86
C GLU A 53 7.57 -10.24 -8.22
N VAL A 54 8.38 -10.56 -9.25
CA VAL A 54 8.12 -10.10 -10.62
C VAL A 54 6.81 -10.67 -11.17
N ARG A 55 6.52 -11.96 -10.91
CA ARG A 55 5.27 -12.59 -11.38
C ARG A 55 4.04 -12.00 -10.70
N HIS A 56 4.12 -11.66 -9.42
CA HIS A 56 3.03 -10.98 -8.71
C HIS A 56 2.71 -9.64 -9.38
N GLN A 57 3.73 -8.83 -9.67
CA GLN A 57 3.56 -7.58 -10.40
C GLN A 57 3.01 -7.81 -11.82
N LEU A 58 3.45 -8.87 -12.51
CA LEU A 58 2.96 -9.22 -13.86
C LEU A 58 1.48 -9.61 -13.84
N GLN A 59 1.04 -10.42 -12.87
CA GLN A 59 -0.37 -10.79 -12.71
C GLN A 59 -1.24 -9.57 -12.43
N ARG A 60 -0.73 -8.63 -11.61
CA ARG A 60 -1.41 -7.36 -11.34
C ARG A 60 -1.58 -6.54 -12.61
N LEU A 61 -0.52 -6.33 -13.39
CA LEU A 61 -0.57 -5.61 -14.67
C LEU A 61 -1.57 -6.26 -15.64
N SER A 62 -1.52 -7.58 -15.81
CA SER A 62 -2.47 -8.30 -16.67
C SER A 62 -3.93 -8.09 -16.26
N TYR A 63 -4.22 -8.16 -14.95
CA TYR A 63 -5.57 -7.94 -14.45
C TYR A 63 -6.08 -6.51 -14.71
N LEU A 64 -5.22 -5.50 -14.52
CA LEU A 64 -5.54 -4.10 -14.76
C LEU A 64 -5.86 -3.83 -16.24
N TYR A 65 -5.02 -4.34 -17.14
CA TYR A 65 -5.21 -4.21 -18.59
C TYR A 65 -6.46 -4.90 -19.11
N GLU A 66 -6.81 -6.05 -18.53
CA GLU A 66 -8.00 -6.81 -18.92
C GLU A 66 -9.31 -6.20 -18.40
N ASN A 67 -9.25 -5.34 -17.36
CA ASN A 67 -10.44 -4.78 -16.68
C ASN A 67 -10.42 -3.24 -16.50
N PRO A 68 -10.28 -2.45 -17.58
CA PRO A 68 -10.14 -1.00 -17.50
C PRO A 68 -11.39 -0.25 -17.01
N GLN A 69 -12.57 -0.88 -16.97
CA GLN A 69 -13.79 -0.28 -16.38
C GLN A 69 -13.91 -0.52 -14.87
N GLN A 70 -13.24 -1.56 -14.33
CA GLN A 70 -13.22 -1.80 -12.89
C GLN A 70 -12.28 -0.83 -12.16
N THR A 71 -11.29 -0.26 -12.85
CA THR A 71 -10.40 0.76 -12.27
C THR A 71 -11.13 2.06 -11.98
N THR A 72 -12.00 2.56 -12.88
CA THR A 72 -12.82 3.77 -12.62
C THR A 72 -13.88 3.53 -11.54
N ASN A 73 -14.32 2.27 -11.35
CA ASN A 73 -15.34 1.90 -10.37
C ASN A 73 -14.75 1.78 -8.94
N LYS A 74 -13.57 1.20 -8.77
CA LYS A 74 -12.99 0.97 -7.43
C LYS A 74 -12.67 2.26 -6.67
N TYR A 75 -12.27 3.35 -7.35
CA TYR A 75 -12.00 4.62 -6.68
C TYR A 75 -13.30 5.31 -6.20
N CYS A 76 -14.42 5.07 -6.88
CA CYS A 76 -15.74 5.45 -6.38
C CYS A 76 -16.08 4.68 -5.09
N ASP A 77 -15.82 3.37 -5.08
CA ASP A 77 -16.03 2.52 -3.90
C ASP A 77 -15.11 2.94 -2.73
N PHE A 78 -13.83 3.25 -3.00
CA PHE A 78 -12.92 3.79 -1.99
C PHE A 78 -13.44 5.10 -1.40
N LYS A 79 -13.92 6.02 -2.25
CA LYS A 79 -14.50 7.28 -1.80
C LYS A 79 -15.71 7.05 -0.89
N MET A 80 -16.62 6.16 -1.27
CA MET A 80 -17.79 5.81 -0.46
C MET A 80 -17.42 5.21 0.90
N LEU A 81 -16.33 4.45 0.99
CA LEU A 81 -15.83 3.89 2.24
C LEU A 81 -15.08 4.91 3.12
N LEU A 82 -14.43 5.90 2.51
CA LEU A 82 -13.64 6.93 3.22
C LEU A 82 -14.49 8.09 3.72
N GLN A 83 -15.50 8.54 2.97
CA GLN A 83 -16.32 9.71 3.34
C GLN A 83 -16.94 9.63 4.75
N PRO A 84 -17.49 8.49 5.21
CA PRO A 84 -18.07 8.40 6.55
C PRO A 84 -17.07 8.66 7.70
N LEU A 85 -15.76 8.53 7.44
CA LEU A 85 -14.73 8.77 8.46
C LEU A 85 -14.66 10.24 8.90
N GLU A 86 -15.13 11.18 8.07
CA GLU A 86 -15.17 12.62 8.39
C GLU A 86 -16.10 12.93 9.57
N GLU A 87 -17.13 12.09 9.78
CA GLU A 87 -18.09 12.25 10.88
C GLU A 87 -17.57 11.65 12.21
N ILE A 88 -16.50 10.86 12.18
CA ILE A 88 -15.99 10.11 13.33
C ILE A 88 -14.89 10.90 14.04
N LYS A 89 -15.22 11.54 15.15
CA LYS A 89 -14.27 12.27 16.01
C LYS A 89 -13.80 11.39 17.16
N HIS A 90 -12.52 11.01 17.19
CA HIS A 90 -11.94 10.28 18.34
C HIS A 90 -11.11 11.22 19.22
N SER A 91 -11.74 11.85 20.21
CA SER A 91 -11.10 12.88 21.04
C SER A 91 -9.92 12.43 21.91
N ILE A 92 -9.76 11.13 22.19
CA ILE A 92 -8.71 10.63 23.11
C ILE A 92 -7.47 10.11 22.36
N PHE A 93 -7.66 9.56 21.15
CA PHE A 93 -6.58 8.93 20.38
C PHE A 93 -6.17 9.73 19.14
N HIS A 94 -6.99 10.69 18.74
CA HIS A 94 -6.80 11.48 17.52
C HIS A 94 -6.98 12.96 17.84
N PRO A 95 -5.94 13.63 18.39
CA PRO A 95 -5.99 15.07 18.67
C PRO A 95 -6.13 15.91 17.39
N GLU A 96 -5.88 15.31 16.21
CA GLU A 96 -5.89 15.95 14.91
C GLU A 96 -7.29 16.32 14.40
N GLY A 97 -8.34 15.59 14.78
CA GLY A 97 -9.71 15.85 14.32
C GLY A 97 -10.54 14.58 14.10
N ASP A 98 -11.07 14.43 12.89
CA ASP A 98 -11.83 13.25 12.46
C ASP A 98 -10.93 12.16 11.84
N MET A 99 -11.51 10.99 11.57
CA MET A 99 -10.75 9.83 11.06
C MET A 99 -10.40 9.96 9.58
N LEU A 100 -11.12 10.77 8.79
CA LEU A 100 -10.74 11.02 7.42
C LEU A 100 -9.46 11.87 7.39
N TYR A 101 -9.40 12.90 8.23
CA TYR A 101 -8.20 13.72 8.40
C TYR A 101 -7.00 12.88 8.86
N HIS A 102 -7.19 11.94 9.80
CA HIS A 102 -6.15 10.97 10.18
C HIS A 102 -5.64 10.17 8.96
N SER A 103 -6.54 9.54 8.20
CA SER A 103 -6.19 8.78 7.00
C SER A 103 -5.40 9.61 5.98
N LEU A 104 -5.79 10.88 5.79
CA LEU A 104 -5.11 11.80 4.87
C LEU A 104 -3.71 12.17 5.35
N GLN A 105 -3.48 12.33 6.66
CA GLN A 105 -2.11 12.53 7.19
C GLN A 105 -1.23 11.32 6.92
N VAL A 106 -1.73 10.11 7.19
CA VAL A 106 -0.98 8.87 6.95
C VAL A 106 -0.68 8.70 5.46
N PHE A 107 -1.63 9.05 4.59
CA PHE A 107 -1.44 9.08 3.14
C PHE A 107 -0.36 10.09 2.71
N GLU A 108 -0.38 11.33 3.21
CA GLU A 108 0.65 12.34 2.86
C GLU A 108 2.04 11.90 3.30
N LEU A 109 2.16 11.33 4.51
CA LEU A 109 3.41 10.74 4.98
C LEU A 109 3.87 9.58 4.06
N ALA A 110 2.94 8.70 3.65
CA ALA A 110 3.27 7.62 2.73
C ALA A 110 3.71 8.16 1.36
N LYS A 111 3.02 9.16 0.82
CA LYS A 111 3.33 9.82 -0.45
C LYS A 111 4.72 10.45 -0.46
N GLN A 112 5.20 11.01 0.64
CA GLN A 112 6.56 11.59 0.73
C GLN A 112 7.68 10.56 0.47
N TRP A 113 7.49 9.31 0.90
CA TRP A 113 8.55 8.29 0.87
C TRP A 113 8.27 7.14 -0.11
N TYR A 114 7.02 6.94 -0.48
CA TYR A 114 6.49 5.79 -1.24
C TYR A 114 5.57 6.22 -2.38
N SER A 115 5.79 7.40 -2.98
CA SER A 115 4.96 7.98 -4.05
C SER A 115 4.72 7.05 -5.25
N TYR A 116 5.62 6.09 -5.50
CA TYR A 116 5.54 5.12 -6.61
C TYR A 116 4.85 3.80 -6.22
N ASP A 117 4.58 3.56 -4.94
CA ASP A 117 4.02 2.30 -4.42
C ASP A 117 2.52 2.43 -4.20
N VAL A 118 1.76 2.29 -5.28
CA VAL A 118 0.28 2.41 -5.29
C VAL A 118 -0.38 1.54 -4.23
N GLU A 119 0.09 0.30 -4.01
CA GLU A 119 -0.50 -0.59 -3.01
C GLU A 119 -0.27 -0.05 -1.59
N PHE A 120 0.93 0.47 -1.31
CA PHE A 120 1.21 1.04 -0.01
C PHE A 120 0.43 2.34 0.24
N LEU A 121 0.28 3.19 -0.78
CA LEU A 121 -0.54 4.39 -0.73
C LEU A 121 -2.03 4.07 -0.48
N GLN A 122 -2.55 3.04 -1.15
CA GLN A 122 -3.90 2.53 -0.90
C GLN A 122 -4.05 2.04 0.54
N ALA A 123 -3.11 1.21 1.03
CA ALA A 123 -3.14 0.73 2.40
C ALA A 123 -3.08 1.89 3.42
N ALA A 124 -2.22 2.89 3.21
CA ALA A 124 -2.10 4.07 4.06
C ALA A 124 -3.42 4.85 4.15
N LEU A 125 -4.05 5.12 3.00
CA LEU A 125 -5.31 5.86 2.94
C LEU A 125 -6.49 5.07 3.53
N LEU A 126 -6.55 3.76 3.27
CA LEU A 126 -7.73 2.92 3.53
C LEU A 126 -7.68 2.14 4.86
N HIS A 127 -6.57 2.15 5.60
CA HIS A 127 -6.38 1.24 6.74
C HIS A 127 -7.48 1.28 7.81
N ASP A 128 -8.13 2.43 7.98
CA ASP A 128 -9.14 2.66 9.02
C ASP A 128 -10.59 2.75 8.47
N VAL A 129 -10.86 2.42 7.20
CA VAL A 129 -12.25 2.49 6.64
C VAL A 129 -13.26 1.65 7.41
N GLY A 130 -12.81 0.55 8.03
CA GLY A 130 -13.67 -0.29 8.85
C GLY A 130 -14.20 0.40 10.11
N LYS A 131 -13.64 1.55 10.53
CA LYS A 131 -14.12 2.32 11.71
C LYS A 131 -15.55 2.80 11.55
N ALA A 132 -15.97 3.11 10.33
CA ALA A 132 -17.35 3.50 10.03
C ALA A 132 -18.32 2.31 10.00
N ILE A 133 -17.81 1.08 9.88
CA ILE A 133 -18.62 -0.14 9.72
C ILE A 133 -18.73 -0.89 11.05
N ASP A 134 -17.59 -1.26 11.63
CA ASP A 134 -17.49 -1.91 12.94
C ASP A 134 -16.23 -1.39 13.65
N PRO A 135 -16.35 -0.44 14.60
CA PRO A 135 -15.20 0.09 15.34
C PRO A 135 -14.40 -0.98 16.10
N GLN A 136 -15.05 -2.05 16.56
CA GLN A 136 -14.42 -3.10 17.37
C GLN A 136 -13.56 -4.03 16.51
N HIS A 137 -14.04 -4.41 15.32
CA HIS A 137 -13.35 -5.32 14.40
C HIS A 137 -12.92 -4.65 13.08
N HIS A 138 -12.75 -3.32 13.11
CA HIS A 138 -12.52 -2.47 11.92
C HIS A 138 -11.41 -2.96 10.98
N ALA A 139 -10.32 -3.54 11.49
CA ALA A 139 -9.24 -4.03 10.63
C ALA A 139 -9.71 -5.17 9.69
N GLU A 140 -10.39 -6.16 10.25
CA GLU A 140 -10.89 -7.33 9.50
C GLU A 140 -12.06 -6.91 8.59
N VAL A 141 -13.01 -6.16 9.15
CA VAL A 141 -14.20 -5.68 8.42
C VAL A 141 -13.83 -4.72 7.30
N GLY A 142 -12.88 -3.80 7.54
CA GLY A 142 -12.38 -2.88 6.53
C GLY A 142 -11.64 -3.59 5.40
N ALA A 143 -10.80 -4.57 5.72
CA ALA A 143 -10.14 -5.39 4.70
C ALA A 143 -11.14 -6.18 3.84
N HIS A 144 -12.17 -6.77 4.46
CA HIS A 144 -13.21 -7.51 3.73
C HIS A 144 -14.12 -6.60 2.91
N ALA A 145 -14.41 -5.38 3.37
CA ALA A 145 -15.14 -4.39 2.57
C ALA A 145 -14.40 -3.98 1.28
N LEU A 146 -13.07 -4.12 1.29
CA LEU A 146 -12.18 -3.86 0.16
C LEU A 146 -11.81 -5.14 -0.61
N GLU A 147 -12.36 -6.29 -0.22
CA GLU A 147 -12.07 -7.57 -0.87
C GLU A 147 -12.45 -7.50 -2.36
N ASN A 148 -11.51 -7.87 -3.23
CA ASN A 148 -11.58 -7.75 -4.70
C ASN A 148 -11.42 -6.33 -5.28
N LEU A 149 -11.36 -5.28 -4.45
CA LEU A 149 -11.02 -3.92 -4.89
C LEU A 149 -9.53 -3.62 -4.76
N VAL A 150 -8.84 -4.35 -3.88
CA VAL A 150 -7.43 -4.18 -3.58
C VAL A 150 -6.67 -5.50 -3.74
N SER A 151 -5.34 -5.42 -3.84
CA SER A 151 -4.49 -6.61 -3.92
C SER A 151 -4.40 -7.36 -2.59
N GLU A 152 -3.87 -8.59 -2.64
CA GLU A 152 -3.57 -9.40 -1.45
C GLU A 152 -2.68 -8.65 -0.45
N ARG A 153 -1.71 -7.87 -0.97
CA ARG A 153 -0.80 -7.08 -0.14
C ARG A 153 -1.56 -6.00 0.63
N VAL A 154 -2.40 -5.21 -0.06
CA VAL A 154 -3.19 -4.15 0.59
C VAL A 154 -4.16 -4.76 1.61
N PHE A 155 -4.86 -5.82 1.22
CA PHE A 155 -5.76 -6.55 2.11
C PHE A 155 -5.03 -7.01 3.39
N PHE A 156 -3.84 -7.61 3.26
CA PHE A 156 -3.03 -8.03 4.39
C PHE A 156 -2.65 -6.85 5.30
N LEU A 157 -2.18 -5.74 4.71
CA LEU A 157 -1.78 -4.56 5.47
C LEU A 157 -2.94 -3.99 6.29
N ILE A 158 -4.12 -3.86 5.69
CA ILE A 158 -5.33 -3.36 6.35
C ILE A 158 -5.80 -4.34 7.42
N CYS A 159 -5.86 -5.64 7.11
CA CYS A 159 -6.34 -6.66 8.06
C CYS A 159 -5.46 -6.75 9.33
N HIS A 160 -4.16 -6.52 9.20
CA HIS A 160 -3.20 -6.74 10.29
C HIS A 160 -2.65 -5.46 10.94
N HIS A 161 -3.08 -4.25 10.53
CA HIS A 161 -2.51 -3.00 11.06
C HIS A 161 -2.67 -2.85 12.58
N THR A 162 -3.79 -3.29 13.17
CA THR A 162 -3.98 -3.28 14.63
C THR A 162 -3.06 -4.25 15.35
N GLN A 163 -2.78 -5.40 14.74
CA GLN A 163 -1.83 -6.37 15.29
C GLN A 163 -0.40 -5.84 15.26
N ALA A 164 -0.05 -5.02 14.25
CA ALA A 164 1.22 -4.30 14.20
C ALA A 164 1.36 -3.31 15.37
N GLN A 165 0.30 -2.57 15.70
CA GLN A 165 0.27 -1.69 16.88
C GLN A 165 0.45 -2.48 18.19
N LEU A 166 -0.24 -3.62 18.33
CA LEU A 166 -0.08 -4.50 19.49
C LEU A 166 1.33 -5.08 19.58
N LEU A 167 1.94 -5.41 18.44
CA LEU A 167 3.30 -5.92 18.37
C LEU A 167 4.31 -4.86 18.83
N ALA A 168 4.18 -3.62 18.35
CA ALA A 168 5.03 -2.49 18.75
C ALA A 168 4.93 -2.21 20.26
N LYS A 169 3.73 -2.40 20.85
CA LYS A 169 3.49 -2.26 22.29
C LYS A 169 3.92 -3.49 23.11
N GLY A 170 4.44 -4.54 22.48
CA GLY A 170 4.80 -5.80 23.15
C GLY A 170 3.60 -6.61 23.68
N LYS A 171 2.38 -6.32 23.21
CA LYS A 171 1.12 -6.92 23.66
C LYS A 171 0.59 -8.02 22.75
N LEU A 172 1.19 -8.23 21.58
CA LEU A 172 0.75 -9.25 20.63
C LEU A 172 1.14 -10.67 21.11
N GLY A 173 0.17 -11.59 21.09
CA GLY A 173 0.38 -12.99 21.44
C GLY A 173 1.41 -13.69 20.55
N HIS A 174 2.10 -14.69 21.11
CA HIS A 174 3.23 -15.37 20.46
C HIS A 174 2.88 -15.95 19.07
N LYS A 175 1.74 -16.65 18.95
CA LYS A 175 1.31 -17.27 17.68
C LYS A 175 1.13 -16.24 16.57
N ALA A 176 0.40 -15.15 16.86
CA ALA A 176 0.17 -14.08 15.90
C ALA A 176 1.48 -13.37 15.53
N LYS A 177 2.37 -13.14 16.51
CA LYS A 177 3.70 -12.57 16.27
C LYS A 177 4.55 -13.43 15.33
N VAL A 178 4.53 -14.75 15.48
CA VAL A 178 5.25 -15.67 14.58
C VAL A 178 4.67 -15.60 13.17
N MET A 179 3.34 -15.65 13.04
CA MET A 179 2.66 -15.57 11.75
C MET A 179 2.97 -14.27 11.02
N LEU A 180 2.83 -13.12 11.68
CA LEU A 180 3.13 -11.82 11.07
C LEU A 180 4.56 -11.74 10.55
N LYS A 181 5.54 -12.20 11.34
CA LYS A 181 6.96 -12.19 10.96
C LYS A 181 7.32 -13.10 9.79
N GLN A 182 6.47 -14.07 9.47
CA GLN A 182 6.66 -14.98 8.33
C GLN A 182 6.05 -14.43 7.04
N SER A 183 5.16 -13.44 7.13
CA SER A 183 4.58 -12.78 5.95
C SER A 183 5.64 -12.00 5.18
N GLU A 184 5.58 -12.07 3.85
CA GLU A 184 6.44 -11.26 2.98
C GLU A 184 6.14 -9.76 3.09
N TYR A 185 4.94 -9.40 3.55
CA TYR A 185 4.48 -8.03 3.75
C TYR A 185 4.78 -7.48 5.16
N PHE A 186 5.53 -8.23 5.99
CA PHE A 186 5.78 -7.82 7.38
C PHE A 186 6.51 -6.47 7.50
N SER A 187 7.52 -6.22 6.65
CA SER A 187 8.24 -4.94 6.66
C SER A 187 7.29 -3.77 6.39
N ASP A 188 6.46 -3.91 5.36
CA ASP A 188 5.49 -2.89 4.96
C ASP A 188 4.45 -2.67 6.08
N LEU A 189 4.04 -3.73 6.76
CA LEU A 189 3.13 -3.63 7.90
C LEU A 189 3.74 -2.83 9.06
N GLN A 190 5.04 -2.98 9.30
CA GLN A 190 5.74 -2.18 10.30
C GLN A 190 5.84 -0.71 9.87
N GLU A 191 6.17 -0.46 8.61
CA GLU A 191 6.26 0.89 8.03
C GLU A 191 4.90 1.60 8.08
N LEU A 192 3.82 0.93 7.70
CA LEU A 192 2.45 1.46 7.81
C LEU A 192 2.11 1.81 9.26
N ASN A 193 2.47 0.96 10.22
CA ASN A 193 2.26 1.25 11.64
C ASN A 193 3.07 2.48 12.10
N GLU A 194 4.30 2.65 11.64
CA GLU A 194 5.12 3.83 11.96
C GLU A 194 4.47 5.11 11.44
N LEU A 195 3.99 5.12 10.19
CA LEU A 195 3.30 6.28 9.60
C LEU A 195 1.95 6.55 10.29
N ASN A 196 1.19 5.51 10.65
CA ASN A 196 -0.05 5.65 11.41
C ASN A 196 0.17 6.33 12.77
N GLN A 197 1.27 6.02 13.47
CA GLN A 197 1.56 6.74 14.72
C GLN A 197 1.98 8.19 14.49
N GLN A 198 2.64 8.50 13.37
CA GLN A 198 3.06 9.85 13.01
C GLN A 198 1.90 10.72 12.50
N GLY A 199 0.87 10.13 11.89
CA GLY A 199 -0.30 10.85 11.36
C GLY A 199 -1.32 11.31 12.40
N ARG A 200 -0.87 11.70 13.59
CA ARG A 200 -1.72 12.13 14.73
C ARG A 200 -1.38 13.55 15.16
N GLU A 201 -1.04 14.40 14.20
CA GLU A 201 -0.51 15.74 14.45
C GLU A 201 -1.57 16.80 14.15
N PRO A 202 -1.93 17.67 15.12
CA PRO A 202 -2.91 18.73 14.88
C PRO A 202 -2.42 19.80 13.91
N GLY A 203 -3.29 20.23 13.00
CA GLY A 203 -3.04 21.40 12.14
C GLY A 203 -2.05 21.17 11.00
N VAL A 204 -1.73 19.91 10.67
CA VAL A 204 -0.94 19.55 9.50
C VAL A 204 -1.74 19.79 8.22
N GLU A 205 -1.10 20.39 7.21
CA GLU A 205 -1.70 20.52 5.89
C GLU A 205 -1.74 19.15 5.20
N VAL A 206 -2.92 18.75 4.73
CA VAL A 206 -3.12 17.52 3.98
C VAL A 206 -3.91 17.81 2.70
N CYS A 207 -3.74 16.97 1.68
CA CYS A 207 -4.59 17.02 0.50
C CYS A 207 -6.06 16.69 0.82
N SER A 208 -6.94 17.06 -0.10
CA SER A 208 -8.34 16.60 -0.08
C SER A 208 -8.45 15.12 -0.45
N LEU A 209 -9.57 14.50 -0.06
CA LEU A 209 -9.88 13.10 -0.45
C LEU A 209 -9.85 12.90 -1.98
N ASP A 210 -10.38 13.86 -2.73
CA ASP A 210 -10.39 13.78 -4.20
C ASP A 210 -8.99 13.87 -4.79
N GLU A 211 -8.13 14.74 -4.26
CA GLU A 211 -6.72 14.82 -4.67
C GLU A 211 -5.93 13.55 -4.32
N ALA A 212 -6.19 12.95 -3.16
CA ALA A 212 -5.54 11.69 -2.76
C ALA A 212 -5.91 10.54 -3.71
N LEU A 213 -7.21 10.38 -4.00
CA LEU A 213 -7.69 9.33 -4.91
C LEU A 213 -7.18 9.54 -6.34
N LEU A 214 -7.26 10.78 -6.86
CA LEU A 214 -6.75 11.12 -8.18
C LEU A 214 -5.24 10.87 -8.28
N PHE A 215 -4.48 11.18 -7.23
CA PHE A 215 -3.05 10.89 -7.20
C PHE A 215 -2.77 9.39 -7.32
N ILE A 216 -3.48 8.55 -6.56
CA ILE A 216 -3.32 7.09 -6.61
C ILE A 216 -3.74 6.55 -7.99
N GLU A 217 -4.84 7.04 -8.55
CA GLU A 217 -5.32 6.65 -9.88
C GLU A 217 -4.31 6.98 -10.98
N ASN A 218 -3.82 8.23 -11.02
CA ASN A 218 -2.82 8.65 -12.01
C ASN A 218 -1.52 7.85 -11.85
N THR A 219 -1.07 7.63 -10.61
CA THR A 219 0.14 6.83 -10.35
C THR A 219 -0.02 5.39 -10.82
N GLU A 220 -1.21 4.80 -10.69
CA GLU A 220 -1.49 3.46 -11.20
C GLU A 220 -1.50 3.42 -12.73
N GLN A 221 -2.10 4.42 -13.39
CA GLN A 221 -2.10 4.51 -14.86
C GLN A 221 -0.70 4.74 -15.44
N GLU A 222 0.12 5.60 -14.83
CA GLU A 222 1.52 5.79 -15.21
C GLU A 222 2.34 4.50 -15.07
N ILE A 223 1.97 3.64 -14.11
CA ILE A 223 2.58 2.33 -13.98
C ILE A 223 2.23 1.45 -15.19
N ASP A 224 0.99 1.47 -15.62
CA ASP A 224 0.51 0.64 -16.73
C ASP A 224 1.09 1.08 -18.08
N GLU A 225 1.28 2.38 -18.33
CA GLU A 225 1.73 2.90 -19.64
C GLU A 225 3.19 2.60 -20.05
N TRP A 226 4.01 1.99 -19.18
CA TRP A 226 5.46 1.77 -19.39
C TRP A 226 5.80 0.30 -19.64
#